data_AF-A0A5B0RNM9-F1
#
_entry.id   AF-A0A5B0RNM9-F1
#
_cell.length_a   1.000
_cell.length_b   1.000
_cell.length_c   1.000
_cell.angle_alpha   90.00
_cell.angle_beta   90.00
_cell.angle_gamma   90.00
#
_symmetry.space_group_name_H-M   'P 1'
#
loop_
_entity.id
_entity.type
_entity.pdbx_description
1 polymer ?
#
loop_
_entity_poly.entity_id
_entity_poly.type
_entity_poly.pdbx_seq_one_letter_code
_entity_poly.pdbx_strand_id
1 'polypeptide(L)'
;MLTRIQQSDKKSRKSQRQLTEFKRFKKFHHYGEDEIAGKFMAIVEAAGVARLQKYHEDLQTLMQSFDIDLSVFRCYWARFYQGGQDSFPELKQRLKLTNLDHKDIIRKFFQLAYFKRFPTRQDSSGMSTDKMLLALGSTKSSLKTTTTDTVERLGWAADIVREGFKAPYRANHPSTISPQSSRFPNPFRQLLETVITRT
;
A
#
# COMPACT_ATOMS: atom_id res chain seq x y z
N MET A 1 -4.42 41.40 13.84
CA MET A 1 -3.70 40.54 14.82
C MET A 1 -4.26 39.13 14.99
N LEU A 2 -5.53 38.84 14.65
CA LEU A 2 -6.15 37.50 14.79
C LEU A 2 -5.52 36.38 13.92
N THR A 3 -4.88 36.72 12.81
CA THR A 3 -4.32 35.75 11.85
C THR A 3 -3.06 35.04 12.35
N ARG A 4 -2.24 35.70 13.19
CA ARG A 4 -0.96 35.17 13.67
C ARG A 4 -1.15 34.08 14.74
N ILE A 5 -2.12 34.27 15.63
CA ILE A 5 -2.47 33.32 16.71
C ILE A 5 -3.11 32.06 16.14
N GLN A 6 -4.02 32.20 15.18
CA GLN A 6 -4.63 31.05 14.50
C GLN A 6 -3.61 30.23 13.69
N GLN A 7 -2.59 30.88 13.10
CA GLN A 7 -1.51 30.19 12.39
C GLN A 7 -0.55 29.47 13.35
N SER A 8 -0.21 30.06 14.51
CA SER A 8 0.62 29.39 15.52
C SER A 8 -0.08 28.16 16.10
N ASP A 9 -1.37 28.25 16.39
CA ASP A 9 -2.16 27.14 16.93
C ASP A 9 -2.30 25.99 15.93
N LYS A 10 -2.52 26.31 14.64
CA LYS A 10 -2.57 25.31 13.57
C LYS A 10 -1.20 24.62 13.38
N LYS A 11 -0.11 25.37 13.45
CA LYS A 11 1.25 24.82 13.31
C LYS A 11 1.62 23.92 14.49
N SER A 12 1.31 24.34 15.72
CA SER A 12 1.50 23.57 16.96
C SER A 12 0.68 22.27 16.98
N ARG A 13 -0.60 22.31 16.58
CA ARG A 13 -1.44 21.10 16.47
C ARG A 13 -0.92 20.14 15.41
N LYS A 14 -0.45 20.65 14.28
CA LYS A 14 0.14 19.83 13.19
C LYS A 14 1.42 19.13 13.66
N SER A 15 2.31 19.83 14.36
CA SER A 15 3.53 19.22 14.92
C SER A 15 3.23 18.19 16.01
N GLN A 16 2.25 18.45 16.88
CA GLN A 16 1.86 17.50 17.93
C GLN A 16 1.28 16.21 17.34
N ARG A 17 0.41 16.33 16.32
CA ARG A 17 -0.15 15.16 15.64
C ARG A 17 0.93 14.32 14.95
N GLN A 18 1.90 14.98 14.30
CA GLN A 18 3.05 14.29 13.71
C GLN A 18 3.89 13.56 14.76
N LEU A 19 4.14 14.17 15.92
CA LEU A 19 4.88 13.55 17.01
C LEU A 19 4.17 12.31 17.57
N THR A 20 2.85 12.39 17.77
CA THR A 20 2.04 11.24 18.21
C THR A 20 2.09 10.11 17.19
N GLU A 21 1.94 10.42 15.90
CA GLU A 21 2.01 9.41 14.84
C GLU A 21 3.41 8.82 14.68
N PHE A 22 4.47 9.59 14.94
CA PHE A 22 5.84 9.06 14.97
C PHE A 22 6.03 8.05 16.11
N LYS A 23 5.51 8.32 17.31
CA LYS A 23 5.53 7.37 18.43
C LYS A 23 4.77 6.07 18.10
N ARG A 24 3.62 6.19 17.45
CA ARG A 24 2.86 5.02 16.95
C ARG A 24 3.61 4.26 15.87
N PHE A 25 4.26 4.97 14.95
CA PHE A 25 5.09 4.36 13.92
C PHE A 25 6.24 3.54 14.53
N LYS A 26 6.94 4.08 15.54
CA LYS A 26 7.96 3.33 16.30
C LYS A 26 7.39 2.09 16.99
N LYS A 27 6.16 2.18 17.48
CA LYS A 27 5.48 1.04 18.09
C LYS A 27 5.17 -0.02 17.03
N PHE A 28 4.60 0.30 15.88
CA PHE A 28 4.18 -0.73 14.91
C PHE A 28 5.28 -1.26 14.00
N HIS A 29 6.36 -0.51 13.82
CA HIS A 29 7.43 -0.85 12.89
C HIS A 29 8.77 -0.93 13.59
N HIS A 30 9.39 -2.09 13.49
CA HIS A 30 10.74 -2.30 13.99
C HIS A 30 11.74 -1.90 12.90
N TYR A 31 12.32 -0.71 13.05
CA TYR A 31 13.47 -0.23 12.29
C TYR A 31 14.58 0.12 13.27
N GLY A 32 15.83 0.11 12.79
CA GLY A 32 16.95 0.67 13.54
C GLY A 32 16.70 2.15 13.87
N GLU A 33 17.30 2.64 14.95
CA GLU A 33 17.09 4.02 15.42
C GLU A 33 17.44 5.07 14.36
N ASP A 34 18.46 4.79 13.53
CA ASP A 34 18.93 5.68 12.47
C ASP A 34 18.00 5.70 11.24
N GLU A 35 17.24 4.63 11.00
CA GLU A 35 16.38 4.52 9.82
C GLU A 35 14.96 5.01 10.05
N ILE A 36 14.47 4.90 11.29
CA ILE A 36 13.04 5.00 11.60
C ILE A 36 12.47 6.39 11.29
N ALA A 37 13.27 7.44 11.52
CA ALA A 37 12.89 8.82 11.20
C ALA A 37 12.75 9.02 9.69
N GLY A 38 13.72 8.54 8.90
CA GLY A 38 13.69 8.63 7.44
C GLY A 38 12.51 7.87 6.84
N LYS A 39 12.24 6.64 7.31
CA LYS A 39 11.08 5.85 6.85
C LYS A 39 9.74 6.50 7.21
N PHE A 40 9.63 7.09 8.39
CA PHE A 40 8.45 7.84 8.78
C PHE A 40 8.21 9.06 7.88
N MET A 41 9.27 9.87 7.66
CA MET A 41 9.18 11.06 6.81
C MET A 41 8.77 10.72 5.38
N ALA A 42 9.35 9.68 4.78
CA ALA A 42 8.99 9.23 3.44
C ALA A 42 7.50 8.88 3.31
N ILE A 43 6.92 8.23 4.32
CA ILE A 43 5.48 7.91 4.32
C ILE A 43 4.63 9.15 4.52
N VAL A 44 5.02 10.05 5.42
CA VAL A 44 4.31 11.32 5.66
C VAL A 44 4.33 12.21 4.42
N GLU A 45 5.45 12.26 3.68
CA GLU A 45 5.55 13.01 2.42
C GLU A 45 4.64 12.42 1.33
N ALA A 46 4.65 11.10 1.18
CA ALA A 46 3.90 10.41 0.13
C ALA A 46 2.39 10.35 0.41
N ALA A 47 1.98 10.05 1.65
CA ALA A 47 0.60 9.77 2.02
C ALA A 47 -0.06 10.84 2.91
N GLY A 48 0.75 11.64 3.62
CA GLY A 48 0.27 12.57 4.64
C GLY A 48 -0.04 11.89 5.97
N VAL A 49 -0.01 12.70 7.03
CA VAL A 49 -0.21 12.25 8.44
C VAL A 49 -1.58 11.63 8.64
N ALA A 50 -2.63 12.16 8.00
CA ALA A 50 -3.99 11.66 8.17
C ALA A 50 -4.14 10.22 7.65
N ARG A 51 -3.51 9.91 6.52
CA ARG A 51 -3.54 8.56 5.95
C ARG A 51 -2.72 7.58 6.77
N LEU A 52 -1.55 8.01 7.26
CA LEU A 52 -0.73 7.22 8.17
C LEU A 52 -1.47 6.91 9.49
N GLN A 53 -2.21 7.87 10.03
CA GLN A 53 -3.03 7.65 11.22
C GLN A 53 -4.11 6.58 10.98
N LYS A 54 -4.86 6.69 9.89
CA LYS A 54 -5.87 5.67 9.52
C LYS A 54 -5.24 4.29 9.37
N TYR A 55 -4.07 4.21 8.73
CA TYR A 55 -3.30 2.97 8.64
C TYR A 55 -2.97 2.38 10.02
N HIS A 56 -2.49 3.20 10.97
CA HIS A 56 -2.17 2.72 12.32
C HIS A 56 -3.43 2.27 13.08
N GLU A 57 -4.56 2.95 12.93
CA GLU A 57 -5.84 2.57 13.55
C GLU A 57 -6.35 1.23 12.98
N ASP A 58 -6.30 1.07 11.66
CA ASP A 58 -6.68 -0.17 10.98
C ASP A 58 -5.76 -1.33 11.35
N LEU A 59 -4.45 -1.09 11.43
CA LEU A 59 -3.47 -2.08 11.83
C LEU A 59 -3.65 -2.48 13.30
N GLN A 60 -3.87 -1.51 14.19
CA GLN A 60 -4.12 -1.80 15.60
C GLN A 60 -5.37 -2.64 15.80
N THR A 61 -6.47 -2.28 15.11
CA THR A 61 -7.72 -3.04 15.16
C THR A 61 -7.52 -4.47 14.65
N LEU A 62 -6.79 -4.63 13.55
CA LEU A 62 -6.46 -5.93 12.99
C LEU A 62 -5.57 -6.75 13.93
N MET A 63 -4.68 -6.12 14.68
CA MET A 63 -3.85 -6.82 15.66
C MET A 63 -4.66 -7.29 16.87
N GLN A 64 -5.59 -6.45 17.34
CA GLN A 64 -6.46 -6.75 18.48
C GLN A 64 -7.48 -7.86 18.19
N SER A 65 -7.75 -8.20 16.93
CA SER A 65 -8.62 -9.32 16.59
C SER A 65 -7.97 -10.69 16.79
N PHE A 66 -6.69 -10.73 17.18
CA PHE A 66 -5.97 -11.98 17.42
C PHE A 66 -5.38 -12.00 18.82
N ASP A 67 -5.50 -13.16 19.47
CA ASP A 67 -4.85 -13.42 20.75
C ASP A 67 -3.41 -13.90 20.52
N ILE A 68 -2.55 -13.00 20.02
CA ILE A 68 -1.12 -13.25 19.85
C ILE A 68 -0.28 -12.12 20.41
N ASP A 69 0.91 -12.46 20.89
CA ASP A 69 1.85 -11.49 21.40
C ASP A 69 2.22 -10.43 20.33
N LEU A 70 2.33 -9.19 20.80
CA LEU A 70 2.58 -8.02 19.97
C LEU A 70 3.94 -8.08 19.25
N SER A 71 4.97 -8.63 19.90
CA SER A 71 6.29 -8.78 19.28
C SER A 71 6.25 -9.86 18.19
N VAL A 72 5.54 -10.96 18.44
CA VAL A 72 5.33 -12.04 17.47
C VAL A 72 4.59 -11.53 16.24
N PHE A 73 3.49 -10.80 16.42
CA PHE A 73 2.76 -10.19 15.30
C PHE A 73 3.69 -9.30 14.46
N ARG A 74 4.46 -8.41 15.11
CA ARG A 74 5.35 -7.47 14.42
C ARG A 74 6.40 -8.19 13.57
N CYS A 75 6.98 -9.29 14.05
CA CYS A 75 7.96 -10.07 13.31
C CYS A 75 7.38 -10.61 11.98
N TYR A 76 6.23 -11.28 12.05
CA TYR A 76 5.59 -11.83 10.84
C TYR A 76 5.05 -10.73 9.94
N TRP A 77 4.48 -9.67 10.51
CA TRP A 77 4.02 -8.49 9.77
C TRP A 77 5.16 -7.83 8.99
N ALA A 78 6.34 -7.67 9.62
CA ALA A 78 7.52 -7.10 8.98
C ALA A 78 7.97 -7.91 7.77
N ARG A 79 8.13 -9.23 7.93
CA ARG A 79 8.47 -10.13 6.83
C ARG A 79 7.46 -10.04 5.70
N PHE A 80 6.18 -9.93 6.04
CA PHE A 80 5.11 -9.88 5.05
C PHE A 80 5.11 -8.60 4.20
N TYR A 81 5.09 -7.41 4.80
CA TYR A 81 5.08 -6.19 3.99
C TYR A 81 6.42 -5.96 3.25
N GLN A 82 7.52 -6.53 3.74
CA GLN A 82 8.82 -6.54 3.06
C GLN A 82 8.85 -7.47 1.84
N GLY A 83 7.84 -8.32 1.64
CA GLY A 83 7.76 -9.26 0.53
C GLY A 83 8.63 -10.49 0.71
N GLY A 84 8.84 -10.94 1.95
CA GLY A 84 9.51 -12.20 2.23
C GLY A 84 8.75 -13.35 1.57
N GLN A 85 9.49 -14.28 0.97
CA GLN A 85 8.91 -15.52 0.47
C GLN A 85 8.24 -16.27 1.63
N ASP A 86 7.06 -16.85 1.38
CA ASP A 86 6.26 -17.60 2.37
C ASP A 86 5.79 -16.82 3.62
N SER A 87 6.12 -15.53 3.72
CA SER A 87 5.78 -14.68 4.86
C SER A 87 4.28 -14.57 5.13
N PHE A 88 3.45 -14.51 4.08
CA PHE A 88 2.00 -14.49 4.23
C PHE A 88 1.42 -15.85 4.62
N PRO A 89 1.77 -16.97 3.95
CA PRO A 89 1.44 -18.31 4.45
C PRO A 89 1.79 -18.54 5.92
N GLU A 90 2.99 -18.16 6.36
CA GLU A 90 3.43 -18.26 7.75
C GLU A 90 2.55 -17.42 8.69
N LEU A 91 2.31 -16.14 8.34
CA LEU A 91 1.44 -15.24 9.11
C LEU A 91 0.01 -15.81 9.19
N LYS A 92 -0.51 -16.30 8.07
CA LYS A 92 -1.85 -16.89 7.95
C LYS A 92 -1.98 -18.13 8.86
N GLN A 93 -0.98 -19.02 8.84
CA GLN A 93 -0.95 -20.20 9.69
C GLN A 93 -0.89 -19.83 11.17
N ARG A 94 -0.03 -18.86 11.54
CA ARG A 94 0.12 -18.40 12.92
C ARG A 94 -1.16 -17.79 13.48
N LEU A 95 -1.89 -17.06 12.64
CA LEU A 95 -3.17 -16.44 12.97
C LEU A 95 -4.38 -17.36 12.75
N LYS A 96 -4.16 -18.62 12.36
CA LYS A 96 -5.21 -19.62 12.07
C LYS A 96 -6.27 -19.11 11.07
N LEU A 97 -5.83 -18.33 10.09
CA LEU A 97 -6.71 -17.73 9.09
C LEU A 97 -7.05 -18.72 7.97
N THR A 98 -8.32 -18.80 7.62
CA THR A 98 -8.85 -19.61 6.51
C THR A 98 -9.34 -18.69 5.38
N ASN A 99 -9.22 -19.14 4.12
CA ASN A 99 -9.66 -18.33 2.97
C ASN A 99 -11.18 -18.11 2.94
N LEU A 100 -11.93 -19.04 3.52
CA LEU A 100 -13.40 -19.02 3.53
C LEU A 100 -13.92 -18.05 4.60
N ASP A 101 -13.55 -18.28 5.86
CA ASP A 101 -14.14 -17.55 7.00
C ASP A 101 -13.52 -16.17 7.22
N HIS A 102 -12.29 -15.97 6.73
CA HIS A 102 -11.50 -14.78 7.03
C HIS A 102 -11.14 -13.96 5.80
N LYS A 103 -11.91 -14.08 4.71
CA LYS A 103 -11.65 -13.39 3.43
C LYS A 103 -11.46 -11.88 3.60
N ASP A 104 -12.31 -11.22 4.38
CA ASP A 104 -12.25 -9.76 4.59
C ASP A 104 -11.02 -9.34 5.42
N ILE A 105 -10.66 -10.15 6.41
CA ILE A 105 -9.47 -9.96 7.26
C ILE A 105 -8.22 -10.11 6.41
N ILE A 106 -8.14 -11.18 5.61
CA ILE A 106 -7.06 -11.43 4.66
C ILE A 106 -6.92 -10.27 3.66
N ARG A 107 -8.04 -9.78 3.11
CA ARG A 107 -8.04 -8.60 2.23
C ARG A 107 -7.46 -7.38 2.96
N LYS A 108 -7.81 -7.17 4.23
CA LYS A 108 -7.31 -6.04 5.04
C LYS A 108 -5.80 -6.15 5.28
N PHE A 109 -5.25 -7.35 5.54
CA PHE A 109 -3.80 -7.56 5.61
C PHE A 109 -3.09 -7.09 4.33
N PHE A 110 -3.61 -7.46 3.15
CA PHE A 110 -3.02 -7.05 1.88
C PHE A 110 -3.08 -5.54 1.66
N GLN A 111 -4.22 -4.90 1.97
CA GLN A 111 -4.37 -3.46 1.84
C GLN A 111 -3.38 -2.68 2.70
N LEU A 112 -3.20 -3.12 3.95
CA LEU A 112 -2.29 -2.49 4.90
C LEU A 112 -0.82 -2.74 4.49
N ALA A 113 -0.47 -3.94 4.05
CA ALA A 113 0.88 -4.26 3.61
C ALA A 113 1.25 -3.48 2.34
N TYR A 114 0.31 -3.40 1.40
CA TYR A 114 0.45 -2.61 0.18
C TYR A 114 0.71 -1.15 0.50
N PHE A 115 -0.11 -0.53 1.36
CA PHE A 115 0.12 0.86 1.78
C PHE A 115 1.49 1.05 2.43
N LYS A 116 1.91 0.13 3.29
CA LYS A 116 3.20 0.24 4.00
C LYS A 116 4.40 0.23 3.04
N ARG A 117 4.29 -0.50 1.93
CA ARG A 117 5.32 -0.62 0.89
C ARG A 117 5.22 0.49 -0.17
N PHE A 118 4.00 0.89 -0.50
CA PHE A 118 3.67 1.89 -1.52
C PHE A 118 2.73 2.94 -0.91
N PRO A 119 3.26 3.84 -0.06
CA PRO A 119 2.45 4.85 0.59
C PRO A 119 1.90 5.83 -0.45
N THR A 120 0.58 6.01 -0.45
CA THR A 120 -0.12 6.95 -1.33
C THR A 120 -1.18 7.70 -0.56
N ARG A 121 -1.56 8.90 -1.04
CA ARG A 121 -2.65 9.68 -0.43
C ARG A 121 -4.03 9.04 -0.60
N GLN A 122 -4.20 8.25 -1.65
CA GLN A 122 -5.47 7.61 -1.99
C GLN A 122 -5.58 6.24 -1.35
N ASP A 123 -6.81 5.86 -1.00
CA ASP A 123 -7.10 4.54 -0.48
C ASP A 123 -7.01 3.54 -1.64
N SER A 124 -6.23 2.47 -1.46
CA SER A 124 -6.09 1.37 -2.44
C SER A 124 -7.36 0.48 -2.55
N SER A 125 -8.50 0.97 -2.06
CA SER A 125 -9.79 0.27 -1.98
C SER A 125 -10.31 -0.23 -3.34
N GLY A 126 -9.94 0.43 -4.44
CA GLY A 126 -10.33 0.03 -5.80
C GLY A 126 -9.40 -0.99 -6.46
N MET A 127 -8.29 -1.39 -5.83
CA MET A 127 -7.36 -2.37 -6.40
C MET A 127 -7.74 -3.78 -5.94
N SER A 128 -7.71 -4.76 -6.84
CA SER A 128 -7.98 -6.16 -6.49
C SER A 128 -6.86 -6.72 -5.60
N THR A 129 -7.21 -7.68 -4.74
CA THR A 129 -6.25 -8.35 -3.85
C THR A 129 -5.08 -8.98 -4.63
N ASP A 130 -5.35 -9.56 -5.80
CA ASP A 130 -4.31 -10.17 -6.65
C ASP A 130 -3.30 -9.14 -7.15
N LYS A 131 -3.75 -7.94 -7.52
CA LYS A 131 -2.85 -6.85 -7.94
C LYS A 131 -1.97 -6.38 -6.78
N MET A 132 -2.52 -6.30 -5.56
CA MET A 132 -1.74 -5.97 -4.36
C MET A 132 -0.71 -7.06 -4.06
N LEU A 133 -1.12 -8.32 -4.14
CA LEU A 133 -0.27 -9.49 -3.95
C LEU A 133 0.90 -9.53 -4.93
N LEU A 134 0.63 -9.36 -6.22
CA LEU A 134 1.65 -9.28 -7.26
C LEU A 134 2.66 -8.17 -6.98
N ALA A 135 2.19 -7.01 -6.51
CA ALA A 135 3.08 -5.90 -6.14
C ALA A 135 3.92 -6.18 -4.87
N LEU A 136 3.38 -6.95 -3.92
CA LEU A 136 4.08 -7.35 -2.69
C LEU A 136 5.10 -8.48 -2.92
N GLY A 137 4.87 -9.37 -3.88
CA GLY A 137 5.78 -10.49 -4.18
C GLY A 137 7.06 -10.11 -4.92
N SER A 138 7.14 -8.91 -5.50
CA SER A 138 8.29 -8.51 -6.33
C SER A 138 9.35 -7.76 -5.53
N THR A 139 10.20 -8.52 -4.85
CA THR A 139 11.54 -8.07 -4.43
C THR A 139 12.51 -9.14 -4.87
N LYS A 140 12.87 -9.11 -6.16
CA LYS A 140 13.84 -10.02 -6.81
C LYS A 140 13.40 -11.49 -6.87
N SER A 141 12.52 -11.84 -7.80
CA SER A 141 12.43 -13.22 -8.27
C SER A 141 12.48 -13.24 -9.79
N SER A 142 13.64 -13.66 -10.30
CA SER A 142 13.74 -14.21 -11.65
C SER A 142 12.67 -15.29 -11.80
N LEU A 143 11.94 -15.21 -12.90
CA LEU A 143 10.88 -16.12 -13.30
C LEU A 143 11.36 -17.58 -13.22
N LYS A 144 11.09 -18.27 -12.10
CA LYS A 144 11.11 -19.73 -12.03
C LYS A 144 9.77 -20.19 -11.47
N THR A 145 8.80 -20.28 -12.37
CA THR A 145 7.53 -20.96 -12.16
C THR A 145 7.79 -22.46 -12.10
N THR A 146 7.53 -23.08 -10.95
CA THR A 146 7.48 -24.54 -10.80
C THR A 146 6.19 -25.05 -11.45
N THR A 147 6.30 -26.13 -12.23
CA THR A 147 5.32 -26.70 -13.15
C THR A 147 3.92 -26.92 -12.58
N THR A 148 3.79 -27.09 -11.26
CA THR A 148 2.50 -27.31 -10.57
C THR A 148 1.63 -26.05 -10.50
N ASP A 149 2.23 -24.86 -10.34
CA ASP A 149 1.52 -23.57 -10.30
C ASP A 149 0.93 -23.20 -11.68
N THR A 150 1.60 -23.62 -12.75
CA THR A 150 1.16 -23.38 -14.13
C THR A 150 -0.10 -24.19 -14.48
N VAL A 151 -0.23 -25.43 -14.00
CA VAL A 151 -1.36 -26.31 -14.33
C VAL A 151 -2.65 -25.84 -13.66
N GLU A 152 -2.60 -25.42 -12.39
CA GLU A 152 -3.77 -24.85 -11.70
C GLU A 152 -4.18 -23.50 -12.29
N ARG A 153 -3.20 -22.64 -12.65
CA ARG A 153 -3.47 -21.36 -13.32
C ARG A 153 -4.04 -21.52 -14.73
N LEU A 154 -3.63 -22.54 -15.48
CA LEU A 154 -4.18 -22.83 -16.81
C LEU A 154 -5.61 -23.39 -16.75
N GLY A 155 -5.92 -24.21 -15.73
CA GLY A 155 -7.29 -24.69 -15.50
C GLY A 155 -8.28 -23.54 -15.26
N TRP A 156 -7.91 -22.59 -14.40
CA TRP A 156 -8.73 -21.42 -14.11
C TRP A 156 -8.83 -20.42 -15.28
N ALA A 157 -7.76 -20.25 -16.05
CA ALA A 157 -7.79 -19.41 -17.25
C ALA A 157 -8.75 -19.96 -18.32
N ALA A 158 -8.81 -21.28 -18.49
CA ALA A 158 -9.71 -21.93 -19.43
C ALA A 158 -11.19 -21.74 -19.03
N ASP A 159 -11.50 -21.73 -17.73
CA ASP A 159 -12.88 -21.52 -17.24
C ASP A 159 -13.32 -20.06 -17.37
N ILE A 160 -12.43 -19.08 -17.18
CA ILE A 160 -12.72 -17.66 -17.42
C ILE A 160 -12.98 -17.39 -18.91
N VAL A 161 -12.17 -17.97 -19.81
CA VAL A 161 -12.39 -17.82 -21.25
C VAL A 161 -13.71 -18.48 -21.68
N ARG A 162 -14.05 -19.63 -21.09
CA ARG A 162 -15.31 -20.35 -21.37
C ARG A 162 -16.55 -19.62 -20.87
N GLU A 163 -16.49 -19.01 -19.69
CA GLU A 163 -17.57 -18.16 -19.16
C GLU A 163 -17.68 -16.82 -19.91
N GLY A 164 -16.55 -16.25 -20.35
CA GLY A 164 -16.53 -15.08 -21.23
C GLY A 164 -17.17 -15.33 -22.61
N PHE A 165 -17.07 -16.56 -23.13
CA PHE A 165 -17.68 -16.95 -24.41
C PHE A 165 -19.20 -17.19 -24.31
N LYS A 166 -19.72 -17.47 -23.10
CA LYS A 166 -21.16 -17.67 -22.85
C LYS A 166 -21.92 -16.37 -22.56
N ALA A 167 -21.22 -15.26 -22.32
CA ALA A 167 -21.85 -13.98 -22.05
C ALA A 167 -22.40 -13.37 -23.36
N PRO A 168 -23.67 -12.94 -23.43
CA PRO A 168 -24.22 -12.32 -24.63
C PRO A 168 -23.52 -11.00 -24.91
N TYR A 169 -22.92 -10.89 -26.10
CA TYR A 169 -22.22 -9.69 -26.56
C TYR A 169 -23.21 -8.54 -26.74
N ARG A 170 -23.11 -7.50 -25.91
CA ARG A 170 -23.85 -6.24 -26.08
C ARG A 170 -23.00 -5.26 -26.89
N ALA A 171 -23.24 -5.21 -28.19
CA ALA A 171 -22.64 -4.25 -29.11
C ALA A 171 -23.36 -2.90 -29.06
N ASN A 172 -22.92 -1.99 -28.18
CA ASN A 172 -23.38 -0.59 -28.23
C ASN A 172 -22.20 0.37 -28.48
N HIS A 173 -22.01 0.66 -29.79
CA HIS A 173 -21.57 1.93 -30.39
C HIS A 173 -20.06 2.30 -30.45
N PRO A 174 -19.66 3.08 -31.49
CA PRO A 174 -18.70 2.58 -32.46
C PRO A 174 -17.34 3.30 -32.46
N SER A 175 -16.40 2.61 -33.11
CA SER A 175 -15.05 3.02 -33.45
C SER A 175 -14.96 4.39 -34.14
N THR A 176 -14.09 5.26 -33.64
CA THR A 176 -13.30 6.15 -34.51
C THR A 176 -11.97 6.46 -33.81
N ILE A 177 -10.91 5.85 -34.29
CA ILE A 177 -9.52 6.15 -33.91
C ILE A 177 -9.01 7.17 -34.92
N SER A 178 -8.41 8.27 -34.44
CA SER A 178 -7.42 9.02 -35.21
C SER A 178 -6.37 9.57 -34.22
N PRO A 179 -5.06 9.40 -34.48
CA PRO A 179 -4.02 9.77 -33.53
C PRO A 179 -3.58 11.22 -33.75
N GLN A 180 -3.59 12.04 -32.69
CA GLN A 180 -2.90 13.34 -32.70
C GLN A 180 -1.73 13.35 -31.72
N SER A 181 -0.54 13.38 -32.31
CA SER A 181 0.69 13.89 -31.72
C SER A 181 0.49 15.33 -31.24
N SER A 182 0.81 15.63 -29.98
CA SER A 182 1.27 16.96 -29.61
C SER A 182 2.18 16.91 -28.37
N ARG A 183 3.44 17.28 -28.60
CA ARG A 183 4.32 17.86 -27.58
C ARG A 183 3.62 19.09 -26.98
N PHE A 184 3.59 19.19 -25.66
CA PHE A 184 3.53 20.48 -24.99
C PHE A 184 4.58 20.56 -23.87
N PRO A 185 5.24 21.72 -23.72
CA PRO A 185 6.34 21.94 -22.81
C PRO A 185 5.85 22.14 -21.37
N ASN A 186 6.65 21.71 -20.39
CA ASN A 186 6.35 21.85 -18.98
C ASN A 186 6.80 23.25 -18.46
N PRO A 187 5.87 24.14 -18.06
CA PRO A 187 6.20 25.50 -17.61
C PRO A 187 6.78 25.56 -16.17
N PHE A 188 6.93 24.43 -15.47
CA PHE A 188 7.44 24.43 -14.09
C PHE A 188 8.96 24.38 -13.95
N ARG A 189 9.71 24.36 -15.07
CA ARG A 189 11.18 24.31 -15.03
C ARG A 189 11.85 25.69 -14.90
N GLN A 190 11.12 26.80 -15.07
CA GLN A 190 11.68 28.16 -14.96
C GLN A 190 11.54 28.80 -13.57
N LEU A 191 10.81 28.20 -12.63
CA LEU A 191 10.65 28.75 -11.27
C LEU A 191 11.70 28.25 -10.25
N LEU A 192 12.58 27.34 -10.64
CA LEU A 192 13.64 26.82 -9.76
C LEU A 192 15.07 27.28 -10.13
N GLU A 193 15.27 27.93 -11.28
CA GLU A 193 16.57 28.50 -11.65
C GLU A 193 16.81 29.91 -11.07
N THR A 194 15.80 30.55 -10.46
CA THR A 194 15.95 31.86 -9.80
C THR A 194 16.26 31.77 -8.29
N VAL A 195 16.30 30.56 -7.72
CA VAL A 195 16.56 30.35 -6.27
C VAL A 195 17.97 29.79 -6.00
N ILE A 196 18.71 29.37 -7.04
CA ILE A 196 20.06 28.74 -6.91
C ILE A 196 21.20 29.69 -7.38
N THR A 197 20.95 31.00 -7.46
CA THR A 197 22.00 32.02 -7.76
C THR A 197 22.00 33.21 -6.78
N ARG A 198 21.50 33.01 -5.55
CA ARG A 198 21.73 33.93 -4.43
C ARG A 198 22.21 33.19 -3.18
N THR A 199 23.43 32.70 -3.29
CA THR A 199 24.41 32.58 -2.20
C THR A 199 25.78 32.78 -2.82
#